data_AF-A0A2V9LMJ6-F1
#
_entry.id   AF-A0A2V9LMJ6-F1
#
_cell.length_a   1.000
_cell.length_b   1.000
_cell.length_c   1.000
_cell.angle_alpha   90.00
_cell.angle_beta   90.00
_cell.angle_gamma   90.00
#
_symmetry.space_group_name_H-M   'P 1'
#
loop_
_entity.id
_entity.type
_entity.pdbx_description
1 polymer ?
#
loop_
_entity_poly.entity_id
_entity_poly.type
_entity_poly.pdbx_seq_one_letter_code
_entity_poly.pdbx_strand_id
1 'polypeptide(L)'
;MIPSVLKHFDLPHVAAAVANRSLTLLSPVDEMKEDVEIQVARKEFEWTRAAYAAAGAEREFVILGRNEEVDVASQYLSVLRGYSGRGASKKE
;
A
#
# COMPACT_ATOMS: atom_id res chain seq x y z
N MET A 1 -17.54 -8.56 -4.25
CA MET A 1 -17.24 -8.15 -2.87
C MET A 1 -17.39 -9.38 -1.99
N ILE A 2 -16.43 -9.69 -1.12
CA ILE A 2 -16.54 -10.79 -0.14
C ILE A 2 -16.91 -10.15 1.20
N PRO A 3 -18.18 -10.26 1.66
CA PRO A 3 -18.59 -9.68 2.92
C PRO A 3 -17.84 -10.32 4.10
N SER A 4 -17.57 -9.53 5.15
CA SER A 4 -16.91 -10.02 6.36
C SER A 4 -15.52 -10.65 6.16
N VAL A 5 -14.81 -10.35 5.06
CA VAL A 5 -13.47 -10.89 4.80
C VAL A 5 -12.49 -10.65 5.96
N LEU A 6 -12.64 -9.52 6.67
CA LEU A 6 -11.81 -9.17 7.83
C LEU A 6 -12.08 -10.01 9.08
N LYS A 7 -13.11 -10.86 9.09
CA LYS A 7 -13.30 -11.89 10.14
C LYS A 7 -12.41 -13.12 9.94
N HIS A 8 -11.86 -13.27 8.73
CA HIS A 8 -11.08 -14.44 8.33
C HIS A 8 -9.63 -14.08 8.00
N PHE A 9 -9.40 -12.85 7.55
CA PHE A 9 -8.10 -12.38 7.09
C PHE A 9 -7.82 -10.98 7.61
N ASP A 10 -6.60 -10.76 8.07
CA ASP A 10 -6.14 -9.43 8.46
C ASP A 10 -5.88 -8.53 7.23
N LEU A 11 -5.77 -7.21 7.44
CA LEU A 11 -5.48 -6.21 6.41
C LEU A 11 -4.22 -6.54 5.58
N PRO A 12 -3.08 -6.95 6.16
CA PRO A 12 -1.91 -7.38 5.38
C PRO A 12 -2.20 -8.55 4.43
N HIS A 13 -3.04 -9.50 4.85
CA HIS A 13 -3.43 -10.64 4.02
C HIS A 13 -4.28 -10.21 2.83
N VAL A 14 -5.22 -9.29 3.05
CA VAL A 14 -6.05 -8.72 1.98
C VAL A 14 -5.20 -7.92 1.00
N ALA A 15 -4.25 -7.13 1.49
CA ALA A 15 -3.31 -6.37 0.65
C ALA A 15 -2.44 -7.29 -0.21
N ALA A 16 -1.99 -8.43 0.31
CA ALA A 16 -1.20 -9.39 -0.44
C ALA A 16 -2.01 -10.12 -1.53
N ALA A 17 -3.33 -10.26 -1.35
CA ALA A 17 -4.19 -10.93 -2.33
C ALA A 17 -4.25 -10.21 -3.69
N VAL A 18 -3.77 -8.97 -3.76
CA VAL A 18 -3.63 -8.19 -5.01
C VAL A 18 -2.18 -8.07 -5.49
N ALA A 19 -1.26 -8.89 -4.96
CA ALA A 19 0.12 -8.95 -5.42
C ALA A 19 0.16 -9.26 -6.93
N ASN A 20 0.94 -8.44 -7.67
CA ASN A 20 0.95 -8.23 -9.13
C ASN A 20 0.27 -6.95 -9.63
N ARG A 21 -0.48 -6.25 -8.76
CA ARG A 21 -1.05 -4.92 -9.03
C ARG A 21 -0.44 -3.89 -8.11
N SER A 22 -0.34 -2.65 -8.58
CA SER A 22 0.14 -1.56 -7.73
C SER A 22 -0.78 -1.28 -6.55
N LEU A 23 -0.17 -1.17 -5.36
CA LEU A 23 -0.84 -0.83 -4.11
C LEU A 23 0.04 0.12 -3.30
N THR A 24 -0.53 1.26 -2.93
CA THR A 24 0.11 2.22 -2.02
C THR A 24 -0.72 2.31 -0.74
N LEU A 25 -0.10 2.02 0.40
CA LEU A 25 -0.64 2.37 1.72
C LEU A 25 -0.19 3.78 2.06
N LEU A 26 -1.15 4.68 2.26
CA LEU A 26 -0.93 6.09 2.51
C LEU A 26 -1.28 6.41 3.96
N SER A 27 -0.35 6.99 4.70
CA SER A 27 -0.54 7.47 6.08
C SER A 27 -1.25 6.44 6.95
N PRO A 28 -0.64 5.25 7.16
CA PRO A 28 -1.25 4.18 7.92
C PRO A 28 -1.57 4.68 9.33
N VAL A 29 -2.76 4.31 9.79
CA VAL A 29 -3.24 4.57 11.15
C VAL A 29 -3.59 3.26 11.84
N ASP A 30 -3.60 3.27 13.15
CA ASP A 30 -4.02 2.13 13.95
C ASP A 30 -5.55 2.08 14.11
N GLU A 31 -6.03 1.11 14.88
CA GLU A 31 -7.44 0.90 15.20
C GLU A 31 -8.07 2.08 15.95
N MET A 32 -7.24 2.86 16.63
CA MET A 32 -7.62 4.07 17.38
C MET A 32 -7.53 5.34 16.52
N LYS A 33 -7.14 5.23 15.25
CA LYS A 33 -6.90 6.31 14.28
C LYS A 33 -5.68 7.17 14.59
N GLU A 34 -4.75 6.64 15.37
CA GLU A 34 -3.47 7.27 15.62
C GLU A 34 -2.49 6.91 14.51
N ASP A 35 -1.59 7.84 14.18
CA ASP A 35 -0.60 7.62 13.13
C ASP A 35 0.35 6.48 13.50
N VAL A 36 0.57 5.56 12.57
CA VAL A 36 1.51 4.45 12.75
C VAL A 36 2.87 4.85 12.22
N GLU A 37 3.91 4.66 13.04
CA GLU A 37 5.29 4.86 12.59
C GLU A 37 5.59 3.94 11.39
N ILE A 38 6.25 4.49 10.38
CA ILE A 38 6.51 3.78 9.11
C ILE A 38 7.24 2.44 9.32
N GLN A 39 8.10 2.32 10.32
CA GLN A 39 8.81 1.07 10.61
C GLN A 39 7.88 -0.01 11.15
N VAL A 40 6.92 0.37 11.99
CA VAL A 40 5.88 -0.53 12.50
C VAL A 40 5.00 -1.01 11.35
N ALA A 41 4.55 -0.10 10.48
CA ALA A 41 3.78 -0.47 9.29
C ALA A 41 4.57 -1.41 8.35
N ARG A 42 5.87 -1.17 8.14
CA ARG A 42 6.72 -2.05 7.31
C ARG A 42 6.87 -3.46 7.87
N LYS A 43 6.91 -3.58 9.19
CA LYS A 43 6.98 -4.87 9.89
C LYS A 43 5.66 -5.61 9.77
N GLU A 44 4.55 -4.93 10.02
CA GLU A 44 3.20 -5.51 9.94
C GLU A 44 2.89 -6.04 8.52
N PHE A 45 3.32 -5.30 7.50
CA PHE A 45 3.14 -5.67 6.10
C PHE A 45 4.32 -6.46 5.50
N GLU A 46 5.16 -7.10 6.34
CA GLU A 46 6.26 -7.94 5.85
C GLU A 46 5.75 -9.11 5.00
N TRP A 47 4.66 -9.75 5.44
CA TRP A 47 4.03 -10.83 4.67
C TRP A 47 3.53 -10.36 3.30
N THR A 48 2.91 -9.17 3.24
CA THR A 48 2.47 -8.55 1.99
C THR A 48 3.64 -8.30 1.06
N ARG A 49 4.75 -7.75 1.56
CA ARG A 49 5.97 -7.53 0.78
C ARG A 49 6.57 -8.82 0.25
N ALA A 50 6.56 -9.90 1.04
CA ALA A 50 6.99 -11.21 0.58
C ALA A 50 6.10 -11.76 -0.56
N ALA A 51 4.78 -11.59 -0.48
CA ALA A 51 3.85 -11.97 -1.54
C ALA A 51 4.12 -11.19 -2.84
N TYR A 52 4.35 -9.87 -2.74
CA TYR A 52 4.73 -9.04 -3.89
C TYR A 52 6.09 -9.44 -4.49
N ALA A 53 7.07 -9.79 -3.65
CA ALA A 53 8.36 -10.30 -4.11
C ALA A 53 8.21 -11.63 -4.84
N ALA A 54 7.41 -12.58 -4.31
CA ALA A 54 7.12 -13.85 -4.96
C ALA A 54 6.41 -13.69 -6.32
N ALA A 55 5.62 -12.62 -6.48
CA ALA A 55 4.99 -12.25 -7.74
C ALA A 55 5.91 -11.47 -8.70
N GLY A 56 7.17 -11.21 -8.33
CA GLY A 56 8.10 -10.39 -9.12
C GLY A 56 7.72 -8.91 -9.21
N ALA A 57 6.83 -8.45 -8.32
CA ALA A 57 6.22 -7.13 -8.34
C ALA A 57 6.61 -6.26 -7.13
N GLU A 58 7.75 -6.51 -6.49
CA GLU A 58 8.15 -5.84 -5.23
C GLU A 58 8.01 -4.30 -5.25
N ARG A 59 8.32 -3.67 -6.40
CA ARG A 59 8.25 -2.21 -6.60
C ARG A 59 6.82 -1.65 -6.67
N GLU A 60 5.83 -2.54 -6.78
CA GLU A 60 4.41 -2.20 -6.89
C GLU A 60 3.74 -2.07 -5.52
N PHE A 61 4.38 -2.50 -4.43
CA PHE A 61 3.90 -2.29 -3.07
C PHE A 61 4.69 -1.19 -2.37
N VAL A 62 4.02 -0.10 -2.02
CA VAL A 62 4.64 1.07 -1.38
C VAL A 62 3.89 1.44 -0.11
N ILE A 63 4.62 1.72 0.97
CA ILE A 63 4.06 2.28 2.20
C ILE A 63 4.65 3.68 2.39
N LEU A 64 3.77 4.68 2.46
CA LEU A 64 4.11 6.08 2.71
C LEU A 64 3.59 6.47 4.09
N GLY A 65 4.47 6.93 4.97
CA GLY A 65 4.08 7.51 6.25
C GLY A 65 3.40 8.86 6.05
N ARG A 66 2.79 9.39 7.11
CA ARG A 66 2.28 10.75 7.12
C ARG A 66 3.42 11.74 6.90
N ASN A 67 3.22 12.70 6.01
CA ASN A 67 4.12 13.83 5.85
C ASN A 67 3.51 15.02 6.61
N GLU A 68 4.19 15.55 7.62
CA GLU A 68 3.69 16.70 8.39
C GLU A 68 3.72 18.01 7.59
N GLU A 69 4.56 18.09 6.55
CA GLU A 69 4.71 19.27 5.69
C GLU A 69 3.65 19.31 4.57
N VAL A 70 2.95 18.20 4.32
CA VAL A 70 2.02 18.05 3.20
C VAL A 70 0.71 17.47 3.71
N ASP A 71 -0.40 18.16 3.48
CA ASP A 71 -1.71 17.64 3.88
C ASP A 71 -2.04 16.31 3.15
N VAL A 72 -2.91 15.51 3.76
CA VAL A 72 -3.26 14.16 3.28
C VAL A 72 -3.80 14.16 1.85
N ALA A 73 -4.58 15.18 1.46
CA ALA A 73 -5.14 15.26 0.11
C ALA A 73 -4.05 15.56 -0.92
N SER A 74 -3.11 16.45 -0.60
CA SER A 74 -1.95 16.72 -1.44
C SER A 74 -1.06 15.47 -1.59
N GLN A 75 -0.84 14.73 -0.50
CA GLN A 75 -0.09 13.47 -0.54
C GLN A 75 -0.79 12.43 -1.43
N TYR A 76 -2.12 12.30 -1.33
CA TYR A 76 -2.92 11.44 -2.20
C TYR A 76 -2.81 11.84 -3.69
N LEU A 77 -2.89 13.13 -4.01
CA LEU A 77 -2.76 13.63 -5.38
C LEU A 77 -1.36 13.35 -5.96
N SER A 78 -0.31 13.41 -5.15
CA SER A 78 1.06 13.07 -5.57
C SER A 78 1.18 11.61 -6.00
N VAL A 79 0.55 10.69 -5.25
CA VAL A 79 0.51 9.26 -5.56
C VAL A 79 -0.22 9.04 -6.88
N LEU A 80 -1.39 9.66 -7.08
CA LEU A 80 -2.15 9.55 -8.33
C LEU A 80 -1.38 10.09 -9.55
N ARG A 81 -0.67 11.21 -9.41
CA ARG A 81 0.18 11.73 -10.50
C ARG A 81 1.32 10.77 -10.86
N GLY A 82 1.90 10.10 -9.86
CA GLY A 82 2.92 9.07 -10.07
C GLY A 82 2.39 7.85 -10.83
N TYR A 83 1.11 7.49 -10.65
CA TYR A 83 0.46 6.41 -11.39
C TYR A 83 0.25 6.72 -12.88
N SER A 84 -0.09 7.96 -13.22
CA SER A 84 -0.27 8.38 -14.62
C SER A 84 1.01 8.28 -15.47
N GLY A 85 2.19 8.22 -14.85
CA GLY A 85 3.48 8.09 -15.56
C GLY A 85 3.99 6.65 -15.74
N ARG A 86 3.57 5.68 -14.92
CA ARG A 86 4.08 4.29 -14.99
C ARG A 86 3.37 3.40 -16.01
N GLY A 87 2.17 3.78 -16.46
CA GLY A 87 1.40 3.03 -17.46
C GLY A 87 1.84 3.22 -18.92
N ALA A 88 2.82 4.08 -19.20
CA ALA A 88 3.20 4.47 -20.56
C ALA A 88 4.39 3.67 -21.17
N SER A 89 4.84 2.58 -20.56
CA SER A 89 5.87 1.69 -21.13
C SER A 89 5.31 0.30 -21.43
N LYS A 90 4.71 0.18 -22.61
CA LYS A 90 4.81 -1.01 -23.48
C LYS A 90 4.16 -0.75 -24.84
N LYS A 91 4.98 -0.42 -25.82
CA LYS A 91 4.85 -0.84 -27.23
C LYS A 91 6.26 -0.95 -27.79
N GLU A 92 6.79 -2.17 -27.80
CA GLU A 92 7.73 -2.63 -28.83
C GLU A 92 6.91 -3.28 -29.94
#